data_AF-A0A945EAW8-F1
#
_entry.id   AF-A0A945EAW8-F1
#
_cell.length_a   1.000
_cell.length_b   1.000
_cell.length_c   1.000
_cell.angle_alpha   90.00
_cell.angle_beta   90.00
_cell.angle_gamma   90.00
#
_symmetry.space_group_name_H-M   'P 1'
#
loop_
_entity.id
_entity.type
_entity.pdbx_description
1 polymer ?
#
loop_
_entity_poly.entity_id
_entity_poly.type
_entity_poly.pdbx_seq_one_letter_code
_entity_poly.pdbx_strand_id
1 'polypeptide(L)'
;MKTKLFKFLTLSFLIMFQWSFAQKSVSGTVSDDAGVPIPGATVLVVDTNNGVTTDFDGVYTIMASEGDVLSVSYVGYNTQNVTVGASAPLNVTLSSDSLEEVVVTA
;
A
#
# COMPACT_ATOMS: atom_id res chain seq x y z
N MET A 1 -45.28 23.01 -5.09
CA MET A 1 -43.88 23.32 -4.68
C MET A 1 -43.36 22.35 -3.60
N LYS A 2 -44.17 21.99 -2.59
CA LYS A 2 -43.79 21.09 -1.48
C LYS A 2 -43.24 19.72 -1.92
N THR A 3 -43.82 19.09 -2.95
CA THR A 3 -43.37 17.78 -3.47
C THR A 3 -42.07 17.83 -4.28
N LYS A 4 -41.75 18.97 -4.91
CA LYS A 4 -40.47 19.16 -5.62
C LYS A 4 -39.32 19.38 -4.62
N LEU A 5 -39.59 20.12 -3.54
CA LEU A 5 -38.65 20.30 -2.43
C LEU A 5 -38.39 18.98 -1.69
N PHE A 6 -39.43 18.18 -1.45
CA PHE A 6 -39.29 16.87 -0.80
C PHE A 6 -38.48 15.89 -1.65
N LYS A 7 -38.69 15.87 -2.98
CA LYS A 7 -37.90 15.08 -3.94
C LYS A 7 -36.44 15.53 -4.02
N PHE A 8 -36.19 16.84 -3.95
CA PHE A 8 -34.83 17.39 -3.91
C PHE A 8 -34.10 17.00 -2.61
N LEU A 9 -34.82 17.02 -1.48
CA LEU A 9 -34.28 16.60 -0.18
C LEU A 9 -33.97 15.09 -0.14
N THR A 10 -34.82 14.25 -0.73
CA THR A 10 -34.55 12.80 -0.83
C THR A 10 -33.38 12.50 -1.76
N LEU A 11 -33.22 13.25 -2.86
CA LEU A 11 -32.10 13.11 -3.78
C LEU A 11 -30.77 13.57 -3.14
N SER A 12 -30.79 14.65 -2.37
CA SER A 12 -29.63 15.13 -1.61
C SER A 12 -29.20 14.17 -0.50
N PHE A 13 -30.13 13.43 0.09
CA PHE A 13 -29.85 12.42 1.12
C PHE A 13 -29.17 11.17 0.54
N LEU A 14 -29.49 10.80 -0.71
CA LEU A 14 -28.87 9.65 -1.39
C LEU A 14 -27.38 9.86 -1.71
N ILE A 15 -26.95 11.12 -1.93
CA ILE A 15 -25.58 11.46 -2.30
C ILE A 15 -24.63 11.43 -1.09
N MET A 16 -25.16 11.61 0.14
CA MET A 16 -24.36 11.57 1.38
C MET A 16 -23.88 10.16 1.76
N PHE A 17 -24.42 9.11 1.16
CA PHE A 17 -24.05 7.71 1.44
C PHE A 17 -22.77 7.25 0.71
N GLN A 18 -22.17 8.10 -0.11
CA GLN A 18 -21.07 7.73 -1.00
C GLN A 18 -19.66 7.94 -0.41
N TRP A 19 -19.53 8.39 0.85
CA TRP A 19 -18.24 8.67 1.50
C TRP A 19 -17.95 7.77 2.72
N SER A 20 -17.98 6.45 2.52
CA SER A 20 -17.56 5.51 3.59
C SER A 20 -16.51 4.49 3.15
N PHE A 21 -15.54 4.91 2.32
CA PHE A 21 -14.26 4.21 2.23
C PHE A 21 -13.29 4.87 3.21
N ALA A 22 -13.29 4.37 4.44
CA ALA A 22 -12.34 4.83 5.46
C ALA A 22 -10.96 4.19 5.18
N GLN A 23 -9.96 5.01 4.88
CA GLN A 23 -8.57 4.58 4.84
C GLN A 23 -8.17 4.06 6.22
N LYS A 24 -7.54 2.88 6.28
CA LYS A 24 -7.04 2.30 7.54
C LYS A 24 -5.54 2.55 7.65
N SER A 25 -5.05 2.64 8.87
CA SER A 25 -3.62 2.65 9.13
C SER A 25 -3.08 1.23 8.98
N VAL A 26 -2.28 1.00 7.94
CA VAL A 26 -1.55 -0.25 7.69
C VAL A 26 -0.13 -0.07 8.19
N SER A 27 0.31 -0.99 9.04
CA SER A 27 1.68 -1.02 9.56
C SER A 27 2.33 -2.37 9.33
N GLY A 28 3.65 -2.36 9.27
CA GLY A 28 4.46 -3.55 9.12
C GLY A 28 5.94 -3.22 9.03
N THR A 29 6.73 -4.24 8.73
CA THR A 29 8.19 -4.13 8.59
C THR A 29 8.60 -4.55 7.19
N VAL A 30 9.56 -3.82 6.61
CA VAL A 30 10.26 -4.22 5.38
C VAL A 30 11.61 -4.81 5.76
N SER A 31 11.90 -6.02 5.31
CA SER A 31 13.16 -6.73 5.54
C SER A 31 13.69 -7.38 4.27
N ASP A 32 14.95 -7.79 4.27
CA ASP A 32 15.54 -8.62 3.22
C ASP A 32 15.25 -10.12 3.43
N ASP A 33 15.71 -10.96 2.48
CA ASP A 33 15.59 -12.42 2.54
C ASP A 33 16.32 -13.06 3.74
N ALA A 34 17.28 -12.34 4.34
CA ALA A 34 17.98 -12.76 5.55
C ALA A 34 17.26 -12.32 6.84
N GLY A 35 16.12 -11.62 6.72
CA GLY A 35 15.35 -11.08 7.83
C GLY A 35 15.94 -9.80 8.44
N VAL A 36 16.89 -9.15 7.77
CA VAL A 36 17.47 -7.88 8.20
C VAL A 36 16.52 -6.75 7.80
N PRO A 37 16.10 -5.87 8.74
CA PRO A 37 15.24 -4.74 8.40
C PRO A 37 15.93 -3.77 7.43
N ILE A 38 15.15 -3.22 6.50
CA ILE A 38 15.64 -2.29 5.48
C ILE A 38 15.17 -0.87 5.82
N PRO A 39 16.05 -0.01 6.36
CA PRO A 39 15.72 1.40 6.61
C PRO A 39 15.73 2.21 5.30
N GLY A 40 14.78 3.14 5.17
CA GLY A 40 14.65 3.97 3.98
C GLY A 40 14.04 3.29 2.74
N ALA A 41 13.47 2.08 2.89
CA ALA A 41 12.63 1.47 1.87
C ALA A 41 11.39 2.34 1.62
N THR A 42 11.03 2.50 0.35
CA THR A 42 9.85 3.27 -0.07
C THR A 42 8.65 2.35 -0.17
N VAL A 43 7.57 2.70 0.52
CA VAL A 43 6.27 2.03 0.47
C VAL A 43 5.27 2.99 -0.15
N LEU A 44 4.75 2.68 -1.33
CA LEU A 44 3.84 3.54 -2.10
C LEU A 44 2.53 2.80 -2.39
N VAL A 45 1.38 3.43 -2.16
CA VAL A 45 0.11 2.89 -2.67
C VAL A 45 0.07 3.10 -4.18
N VAL A 46 -0.04 2.01 -4.95
CA VAL A 46 -0.06 2.01 -6.42
C VAL A 46 -1.15 2.95 -6.94
N ASP A 47 -0.88 3.62 -8.06
CA ASP A 47 -1.75 4.61 -8.70
C ASP A 47 -2.07 5.86 -7.84
N THR A 48 -1.35 6.06 -6.74
CA THR A 48 -1.48 7.25 -5.89
C THR A 48 -0.12 7.90 -5.62
N ASN A 49 -0.14 9.10 -5.03
CA ASN A 49 1.05 9.76 -4.49
C ASN A 49 1.23 9.52 -2.98
N ASN A 50 0.45 8.60 -2.40
CA ASN A 50 0.52 8.30 -0.99
C ASN A 50 1.61 7.26 -0.73
N GLY A 51 2.77 7.74 -0.27
CA GLY A 51 3.90 6.90 0.06
C GLY A 51 4.61 7.35 1.33
N VAL A 52 5.26 6.40 1.98
CA VAL A 52 6.06 6.60 3.18
C VAL A 52 7.39 5.87 3.03
N THR A 53 8.37 6.24 3.84
CA THR A 53 9.65 5.53 3.94
C THR A 53 9.74 4.81 5.26
N THR A 54 10.38 3.64 5.28
CA THR A 54 10.65 2.91 6.53
C THR A 54 11.64 3.66 7.43
N ASP A 55 11.48 3.49 8.74
CA ASP A 55 12.40 4.01 9.75
C ASP A 55 13.66 3.14 9.94
N PHE A 56 14.45 3.41 10.98
CA PHE A 56 15.70 2.70 11.28
C PHE A 56 15.50 1.20 11.54
N ASP A 57 14.33 0.80 12.04
CA ASP A 57 13.98 -0.59 12.34
C ASP A 57 13.23 -1.25 11.17
N GLY A 58 13.19 -0.60 10.00
CA GLY A 58 12.47 -1.07 8.81
C GLY A 58 10.95 -0.97 8.95
N VAL A 59 10.43 -0.29 9.98
CA VAL A 59 8.99 -0.19 10.25
C VAL A 59 8.40 0.93 9.41
N TYR A 60 7.18 0.71 8.91
CA TYR A 60 6.40 1.72 8.22
C TYR A 60 4.96 1.78 8.74
N THR A 61 4.32 2.92 8.50
CA THR A 61 2.88 3.09 8.72
C THR A 61 2.32 3.96 7.61
N ILE A 62 1.31 3.48 6.90
CA ILE A 62 0.70 4.14 5.74
C ILE A 62 -0.82 4.03 5.79
N MET A 63 -1.51 5.07 5.35
CA MET A 63 -2.97 5.06 5.23
C MET A 63 -3.38 4.39 3.92
N ALA A 64 -3.94 3.18 3.96
CA ALA A 64 -4.38 2.45 2.77
C ALA A 64 -5.70 1.70 3.06
N SER A 65 -6.45 1.41 2.00
CA SER A 65 -7.69 0.66 2.08
C SER A 65 -7.44 -0.81 1.80
N GLU A 66 -8.31 -1.67 2.32
CA GLU A 66 -8.29 -3.09 1.97
C GLU A 66 -8.52 -3.28 0.47
N GLY A 67 -7.67 -4.07 -0.18
CA GLY A 67 -7.65 -4.25 -1.62
C GLY A 67 -6.70 -3.32 -2.38
N ASP A 68 -6.19 -2.25 -1.75
CA ASP A 68 -5.13 -1.42 -2.35
C ASP A 68 -3.84 -2.24 -2.48
N VAL A 69 -3.01 -1.90 -3.46
CA VAL A 69 -1.70 -2.54 -3.66
C VAL A 69 -0.60 -1.60 -3.18
N LEU A 70 0.27 -2.08 -2.31
CA LEU A 70 1.49 -1.39 -1.90
C LEU A 70 2.65 -1.85 -2.77
N SER A 71 3.29 -0.92 -3.45
CA SER A 71 4.58 -1.10 -4.12
C SER A 71 5.70 -0.74 -3.15
N VAL A 72 6.46 -1.75 -2.72
CA VAL A 72 7.61 -1.60 -1.84
C VAL A 72 8.89 -1.72 -2.67
N SER A 73 9.75 -0.71 -2.57
CA SER A 73 10.97 -0.63 -3.36
C SER A 73 12.14 -0.10 -2.54
N TYR A 74 13.34 -0.59 -2.85
CA TYR A 74 14.59 -0.10 -2.29
C TYR A 74 15.71 -0.32 -3.30
N VAL A 75 16.73 0.53 -3.24
CA VAL A 75 17.86 0.48 -4.18
C VAL A 75 18.60 -0.85 -4.03
N GLY A 76 18.79 -1.57 -5.14
CA GLY A 76 19.46 -2.87 -5.16
C GLY A 76 18.54 -4.07 -4.89
N TYR A 77 17.24 -3.86 -4.74
CA TYR A 77 16.24 -4.92 -4.53
C TYR A 77 15.17 -4.90 -5.62
N ASN A 78 14.52 -6.04 -5.81
CA ASN A 78 13.35 -6.14 -6.64
C ASN A 78 12.16 -5.47 -5.96
N THR A 79 11.42 -4.68 -6.74
CA THR A 79 10.18 -4.06 -6.25
C THR A 79 9.14 -5.14 -6.02
N GLN A 80 8.50 -5.12 -4.84
CA GLN A 80 7.46 -6.07 -4.47
C GLN A 80 6.11 -5.38 -4.35
N ASN A 81 5.10 -5.96 -4.99
CA ASN A 81 3.72 -5.49 -4.94
C ASN A 81 2.91 -6.38 -4.02
N VAL A 82 2.33 -5.81 -2.97
CA VAL A 82 1.60 -6.54 -1.94
C VAL A 82 0.22 -5.92 -1.72
N THR A 83 -0.83 -6.73 -1.83
CA THR A 83 -2.20 -6.27 -1.60
C THR A 83 -2.49 -6.14 -0.10
N VAL A 84 -3.09 -5.04 0.30
CA VAL A 84 -3.55 -4.78 1.66
C VAL A 84 -4.73 -5.71 1.98
N GLY A 85 -4.52 -6.63 2.93
CA GLY A 85 -5.57 -7.51 3.44
C GLY A 85 -6.36 -6.91 4.62
N ALA A 86 -7.28 -7.70 5.17
CA ALA A 86 -8.12 -7.31 6.31
C ALA A 86 -7.35 -7.24 7.65
N SER A 87 -6.21 -7.91 7.77
CA SER A 87 -5.44 -8.02 9.01
C SER A 87 -4.09 -7.32 8.91
N ALA A 88 -3.77 -6.49 9.91
CA ALA A 88 -2.43 -6.01 10.19
C ALA A 88 -1.71 -7.01 11.13
N PRO A 89 -0.36 -7.08 11.15
CA PRO A 89 0.58 -6.29 10.36
C PRO A 89 0.85 -6.87 8.95
N LEU A 90 1.26 -6.00 8.02
CA LEU A 90 1.65 -6.38 6.66
C LEU A 90 3.16 -6.29 6.52
N ASN A 91 3.86 -7.40 6.73
CA ASN A 91 5.31 -7.44 6.56
C ASN A 91 5.68 -7.76 5.11
N VAL A 92 6.73 -7.13 4.61
CA VAL A 92 7.19 -7.29 3.22
C VAL A 92 8.66 -7.68 3.21
N THR A 93 8.96 -8.77 2.52
CA THR A 93 10.34 -9.19 2.28
C THR A 93 10.74 -8.76 0.87
N LEU A 94 11.84 -8.00 0.76
CA LEU A 94 12.45 -7.65 -0.51
C LEU A 94 13.58 -8.62 -0.81
N SER A 95 13.54 -9.19 -2.01
CA SER A 95 14.62 -10.02 -2.52
C SER A 95 15.52 -9.19 -3.43
N SER A 96 16.83 -9.35 -3.30
CA SER A 96 17.78 -8.81 -4.27
C SER A 96 18.06 -9.90 -5.29
N ASP A 97 17.79 -9.64 -6.58
CA ASP A 97 18.33 -10.51 -7.62
C ASP A 97 19.84 -10.34 -7.59
N SER A 98 20.54 -11.29 -6.95
CA SER A 98 21.89 -11.62 -7.38
C SER A 98 21.72 -12.07 -8.83
N LEU A 99 22.11 -11.21 -9.78
CA LEU A 99 22.08 -11.52 -11.20
C LEU A 99 22.55 -12.97 -11.41
N GLU A 100 21.63 -13.88 -11.77
CA GLU A 100 22.02 -15.17 -12.33
C GLU A 100 22.75 -14.82 -13.62
N GLU A 101 24.08 -14.82 -13.54
CA GLU A 101 24.96 -14.71 -14.69
C GLU A 101 24.51 -15.80 -15.66
N VAL A 102 23.84 -15.39 -16.75
CA VAL A 102 23.45 -16.28 -17.82
C VAL A 102 24.74 -16.77 -18.47
N VAL A 103 25.25 -17.91 -18.00
CA VAL A 103 26.37 -18.59 -18.63
C VAL A 103 25.83 -19.19 -19.92
N VAL A 104 25.94 -18.43 -21.01
CA VAL A 104 25.69 -18.93 -22.36
C VAL A 104 26.76 -19.98 -22.66
N THR A 105 26.42 -21.26 -22.52
CA THR A 105 27.25 -22.33 -23.05
C THR A 105 26.99 -22.41 -24.55
N ALA A 106 28.03 -22.11 -25.33
CA ALA A 106 28.07 -22.24 -26.79
C ALA A 106 28.41 -23.68 -27.21
#